data_AF-A0A3P7DV51-F1
#
_entry.id   AF-A0A3P7DV51-F1
#
_cell.length_a   1.000
_cell.length_b   1.000
_cell.length_c   1.000
_cell.angle_alpha   90.00
_cell.angle_beta   90.00
_cell.angle_gamma   90.00
#
_symmetry.space_group_name_H-M   'P 1'
#
loop_
_entity.id
_entity.type
_entity.pdbx_description
1 polymer ?
#
loop_
_entity_poly.entity_id
_entity_poly.type
_entity_poly.pdbx_seq_one_letter_code
_entity_poly.pdbx_strand_id
1 'polypeptide(L)'
;MGAVAVSVPLFPAIKWNYIAKHWILYGMRLVLGLAVLFAFGHFARQIDKKFGKLSGDFLRLIVATQFHFMFYCSRPLPNTFALLGVLWTYQKILDGQWLCAARIATVFTLLFRCELILFYGCVFIWPVLTHQLSLFGWNGAIVHCLSTAMLTLGISVPLDSFLWRRWLWPEGEVFWFNVILNRSHEYGIQPYFWYFYSAIPRAMIASTLLIPLGALIVDFDFIQIVLWICILFFIWINRWKSMFGMLLAVGVVLHLIVNVIGTSIFLLASSRNYPGGEALTSLQYLRHFSRNKPLSVYIDNYAAQTGVSRFLQWYDAWEYNKTENLEPSQLARFDYLLIGSYTEPDIVNFTARKFFSTHRVLYDIEAFQ
;
A
#
# COMPACT_ATOMS: atom_id res chain seq x y z
N MET A 1 3.20 -15.62 2.21
CA MET A 1 1.74 -15.80 2.00
C MET A 1 1.07 -14.96 0.88
N GLY A 2 1.03 -13.62 0.96
CA GLY A 2 0.23 -12.79 0.01
C GLY A 2 0.51 -12.98 -1.47
N ALA A 3 1.79 -13.07 -1.83
CA ALA A 3 2.20 -13.32 -3.21
C ALA A 3 1.71 -14.68 -3.75
N VAL A 4 1.62 -15.70 -2.89
CA VAL A 4 1.08 -17.03 -3.24
C VAL A 4 -0.42 -16.93 -3.48
N ALA A 5 -1.16 -16.25 -2.60
CA ALA A 5 -2.61 -16.10 -2.73
C ALA A 5 -3.01 -15.42 -4.06
N VAL A 6 -2.23 -14.44 -4.51
CA VAL A 6 -2.47 -13.72 -5.78
C VAL A 6 -1.97 -14.50 -6.99
N SER A 7 -0.96 -15.36 -6.85
CA SER A 7 -0.40 -16.12 -7.97
C SER A 7 -1.17 -17.39 -8.30
N VAL A 8 -1.82 -18.02 -7.31
CA VAL A 8 -2.55 -19.29 -7.48
C VAL A 8 -3.55 -19.25 -8.64
N PRO A 9 -4.40 -18.21 -8.80
CA PRO A 9 -5.34 -18.14 -9.93
C PRO A 9 -4.66 -18.07 -11.30
N LEU A 10 -3.43 -17.54 -11.37
CA LEU A 10 -2.70 -17.31 -12.61
C LEU A 10 -1.74 -18.45 -12.95
N PHE A 11 -1.44 -19.33 -11.99
CA PHE A 11 -0.44 -20.39 -12.15
C PHE A 11 -0.68 -21.30 -13.36
N PRO A 12 -1.91 -21.73 -13.69
CA PRO A 12 -2.16 -22.54 -14.88
C PRO A 12 -1.79 -21.81 -16.19
N ALA A 13 -2.10 -20.51 -16.27
CA ALA A 13 -1.84 -19.69 -17.46
C ALA A 13 -0.36 -19.38 -17.64
N ILE A 14 0.37 -19.16 -16.54
CA ILE A 14 1.81 -18.88 -16.57
C ILE A 14 2.62 -20.11 -16.95
N LYS A 15 2.22 -21.31 -16.51
CA LYS A 15 2.97 -22.54 -16.80
C LYS A 15 2.93 -22.93 -18.28
N TRP A 16 1.86 -22.59 -18.99
CA TRP A 16 1.64 -23.04 -20.37
C TRP A 16 2.35 -22.17 -21.41
N ASN A 17 2.68 -20.93 -21.08
CA ASN A 17 3.25 -19.98 -22.02
C ASN A 17 4.54 -19.37 -21.43
N TYR A 18 5.56 -19.17 -22.26
CA TYR A 18 6.73 -18.34 -21.92
C TYR A 18 6.33 -16.85 -21.82
N ILE A 19 5.45 -16.54 -20.87
CA ILE A 19 4.90 -15.22 -20.65
C ILE A 19 6.00 -14.34 -20.07
N ALA A 20 6.25 -13.21 -20.71
CA ALA A 20 7.23 -12.25 -20.22
C ALA A 20 6.85 -11.74 -18.82
N LYS A 21 7.84 -11.57 -17.95
CA LYS A 21 7.65 -11.29 -16.51
C LYS A 21 6.76 -10.08 -16.22
N HIS A 22 6.75 -9.07 -17.09
CA HIS A 22 5.90 -7.89 -16.94
C HIS A 22 4.39 -8.21 -17.07
N TRP A 23 4.01 -9.14 -17.94
CA TRP A 23 2.62 -9.59 -18.05
C TRP A 23 2.16 -10.36 -16.82
N ILE A 24 3.06 -11.13 -16.20
CA ILE A 24 2.78 -11.79 -14.93
C ILE A 24 2.46 -10.73 -13.86
N LEU A 25 3.26 -9.66 -13.78
CA LEU A 25 3.00 -8.56 -12.85
C LEU A 25 1.62 -7.93 -13.11
N TYR A 26 1.27 -7.61 -14.36
CA TYR A 26 -0.06 -7.05 -14.67
C TYR A 26 -1.20 -7.99 -14.30
N GLY A 27 -1.06 -9.29 -14.57
CA GLY A 27 -2.01 -10.31 -14.13
C GLY A 27 -2.19 -10.31 -12.61
N MET A 28 -1.08 -10.31 -11.86
CA MET A 28 -1.13 -10.28 -10.39
C MET A 28 -1.79 -9.00 -9.88
N ARG A 29 -1.48 -7.86 -10.48
CA ARG A 29 -2.10 -6.57 -10.13
C ARG A 29 -3.59 -6.55 -10.41
N LEU A 30 -4.03 -7.18 -11.50
CA LEU A 30 -5.45 -7.32 -11.83
C LEU A 30 -6.17 -8.18 -10.78
N VAL A 31 -5.64 -9.36 -10.45
CA VAL A 31 -6.22 -10.25 -9.44
C VAL A 31 -6.32 -9.55 -8.08
N LEU A 32 -5.25 -8.88 -7.65
CA LEU A 32 -5.24 -8.15 -6.39
C LEU A 32 -6.22 -6.96 -6.40
N GLY A 33 -6.25 -6.19 -7.49
CA GLY A 33 -7.20 -5.08 -7.64
C GLY A 33 -8.65 -5.55 -7.60
N LEU A 34 -8.97 -6.67 -8.26
CA LEU A 34 -10.30 -7.27 -8.20
C LEU A 34 -10.66 -7.76 -6.80
N ALA A 35 -9.71 -8.36 -6.07
CA ALA A 35 -9.93 -8.75 -4.67
C ALA A 35 -10.24 -7.54 -3.78
N VAL A 36 -9.52 -6.41 -3.98
CA VAL A 36 -9.76 -5.16 -3.25
C VAL A 36 -11.13 -4.59 -3.60
N LEU A 37 -11.50 -4.56 -4.89
CA LEU A 37 -12.81 -4.10 -5.34
C LEU A 37 -13.94 -4.98 -4.77
N PHE A 38 -13.74 -6.29 -4.69
CA PHE A 38 -14.71 -7.21 -4.10
C PHE A 38 -14.89 -6.94 -2.60
N ALA A 39 -13.79 -6.87 -1.85
CA ALA A 39 -13.82 -6.55 -0.41
C ALA A 39 -14.46 -5.18 -0.15
N PHE A 40 -14.11 -4.17 -0.94
CA PHE A 40 -14.68 -2.83 -0.86
C PHE A 40 -16.16 -2.83 -1.19
N GLY A 41 -16.59 -3.54 -2.23
CA GLY A 41 -18.00 -3.65 -2.62
C GLY A 41 -18.86 -4.28 -1.52
N HIS A 42 -18.35 -5.30 -0.83
CA HIS A 42 -19.02 -5.89 0.32
C HIS A 42 -19.13 -4.94 1.51
N PHE A 43 -18.04 -4.23 1.83
CA PHE A 43 -18.04 -3.18 2.86
C PHE A 43 -19.05 -2.07 2.53
N ALA A 44 -19.01 -1.53 1.30
CA ALA A 44 -19.89 -0.47 0.85
C ALA A 44 -21.37 -0.90 0.83
N ARG A 45 -21.67 -2.17 0.60
CA ARG A 45 -23.03 -2.72 0.69
C ARG A 45 -23.54 -2.78 2.13
N GLN A 46 -22.65 -2.97 3.11
CA GLN A 46 -23.05 -2.88 4.52
C GLN A 46 -23.30 -1.44 4.96
N ILE A 47 -22.57 -0.49 4.38
CA ILE A 47 -22.88 0.93 4.54
C ILE A 47 -24.25 1.28 3.95
N ASP A 48 -24.59 0.77 2.75
CA ASP A 48 -25.93 0.97 2.16
C ASP A 48 -27.04 0.49 3.11
N LYS A 49 -26.86 -0.70 3.71
CA LYS A 49 -27.86 -1.31 4.60
C LYS A 49 -28.01 -0.55 5.91
N LYS A 50 -26.90 -0.13 6.52
CA LYS A 50 -26.90 0.48 7.85
C LYS A 50 -27.24 1.98 7.83
N PHE A 51 -26.79 2.70 6.80
CA PHE A 51 -26.88 4.16 6.72
C PHE A 51 -27.67 4.65 5.49
N GLY A 52 -28.26 3.75 4.72
CA GLY A 52 -28.99 4.06 3.50
C GLY A 52 -28.11 4.11 2.25
N LYS A 53 -28.74 3.84 1.10
CA LYS A 53 -28.07 3.73 -0.21
C LYS A 53 -27.28 4.99 -0.59
N LEU A 54 -27.84 6.17 -0.34
CA LEU A 54 -27.17 7.44 -0.67
C LEU A 54 -25.85 7.61 0.09
N SER A 55 -25.77 7.17 1.35
CA SER A 55 -24.54 7.19 2.14
C SER A 55 -23.47 6.30 1.51
N GLY A 56 -23.84 5.08 1.10
CA GLY A 56 -22.89 4.20 0.42
C GLY A 56 -22.49 4.69 -0.98
N ASP A 57 -23.37 5.43 -1.67
CA ASP A 57 -23.02 6.07 -2.94
C ASP A 57 -21.99 7.19 -2.75
N PHE A 58 -22.13 8.01 -1.70
CA PHE A 58 -21.09 9.00 -1.35
C PHE A 58 -19.77 8.33 -0.99
N LEU A 59 -19.77 7.24 -0.21
CA LEU A 59 -18.55 6.47 0.06
C LEU A 59 -17.85 6.05 -1.24
N ARG A 60 -18.60 5.45 -2.18
CA ARG A 60 -18.07 4.98 -3.46
C ARG A 60 -17.49 6.14 -4.27
N LEU A 61 -18.22 7.25 -4.37
CA LEU A 61 -17.78 8.44 -5.10
C LEU A 61 -16.51 9.03 -4.51
N ILE A 62 -16.43 9.20 -3.19
CA ILE A 62 -15.24 9.78 -2.59
C ILE A 62 -14.04 8.86 -2.76
N VAL A 63 -14.19 7.56 -2.50
CA VAL A 63 -13.09 6.59 -2.65
C VAL A 63 -12.64 6.49 -4.11
N ALA A 64 -13.57 6.49 -5.07
CA ALA A 64 -13.25 6.49 -6.50
C ALA A 64 -12.56 7.79 -6.97
N THR A 65 -12.77 8.90 -6.27
CA THR A 65 -12.15 10.18 -6.57
C THR A 65 -10.91 10.47 -5.72
N GLN A 66 -10.48 9.55 -4.85
CA GLN A 66 -9.28 9.69 -4.02
C GLN A 66 -8.05 9.06 -4.66
N PHE A 67 -6.99 9.86 -4.78
CA PHE A 67 -5.70 9.47 -5.34
C PHE A 67 -5.11 8.23 -4.66
N HIS A 68 -5.05 8.24 -3.33
CA HIS A 68 -4.33 7.21 -2.58
C HIS A 68 -4.92 5.81 -2.82
N PHE A 69 -6.24 5.68 -2.79
CA PHE A 69 -6.89 4.39 -3.03
C PHE A 69 -6.63 3.91 -4.47
N MET A 70 -6.83 4.79 -5.47
CA MET A 70 -6.65 4.45 -6.88
C MET A 70 -5.20 4.07 -7.24
N PHE A 71 -4.23 4.72 -6.60
CA PHE A 71 -2.82 4.48 -6.86
C PHE A 71 -2.32 3.14 -6.26
N TYR A 72 -2.82 2.76 -5.08
CA TYR A 72 -2.32 1.61 -4.32
C TYR A 72 -3.13 0.32 -4.47
N CYS A 73 -4.43 0.38 -4.80
CA CYS A 73 -5.36 -0.76 -4.72
C CYS A 73 -4.96 -2.01 -5.53
N SER A 74 -4.12 -1.87 -6.56
CA SER A 74 -3.65 -2.99 -7.40
C SER A 74 -2.18 -3.36 -7.15
N ARG A 75 -1.46 -2.66 -6.29
CA ARG A 75 -0.01 -2.87 -6.11
C ARG A 75 0.25 -4.00 -5.11
N PRO A 76 1.17 -4.95 -5.39
CA PRO A 76 1.47 -6.08 -4.52
C PRO A 76 2.33 -5.66 -3.33
N LEU A 77 1.77 -4.81 -2.47
CA LEU A 77 2.39 -4.29 -1.25
C LEU A 77 1.70 -4.92 -0.04
N PRO A 78 2.41 -5.13 1.08
CA PRO A 78 1.79 -5.61 2.31
C PRO A 78 0.61 -4.72 2.76
N ASN A 79 0.64 -3.41 2.46
CA ASN A 79 -0.44 -2.45 2.72
C ASN A 79 -1.73 -2.82 1.99
N THR A 80 -1.61 -3.23 0.72
CA THR A 80 -2.77 -3.58 -0.09
C THR A 80 -3.40 -4.88 0.39
N PHE A 81 -2.58 -5.83 0.85
CA PHE A 81 -3.08 -7.03 1.51
C PHE A 81 -3.74 -6.72 2.86
N ALA A 82 -3.11 -5.89 3.69
CA ALA A 82 -3.67 -5.40 4.94
C ALA A 82 -5.03 -4.71 4.73
N LEU A 83 -5.18 -3.90 3.67
CA LEU A 83 -6.43 -3.23 3.32
C LEU A 83 -7.59 -4.21 3.09
N LEU A 84 -7.36 -5.38 2.49
CA LEU A 84 -8.38 -6.42 2.35
C LEU A 84 -8.91 -6.86 3.72
N GLY A 85 -8.00 -7.11 4.65
CA GLY A 85 -8.32 -7.49 6.02
C GLY A 85 -9.12 -6.42 6.76
N VAL A 86 -8.71 -5.15 6.61
CA VAL A 86 -9.39 -4.00 7.21
C VAL A 86 -10.82 -3.87 6.67
N LEU A 87 -11.00 -3.95 5.33
CA LEU A 87 -12.32 -3.87 4.69
C LEU A 87 -13.26 -5.00 5.16
N TRP A 88 -12.77 -6.24 5.20
CA TRP A 88 -13.56 -7.37 5.71
C TRP A 88 -13.84 -7.27 7.22
N THR A 89 -12.88 -6.80 8.00
CA THR A 89 -13.08 -6.57 9.44
C THR A 89 -14.21 -5.58 9.66
N TYR A 90 -14.20 -4.44 8.96
CA TYR A 90 -15.28 -3.46 9.04
C TYR A 90 -16.61 -3.98 8.54
N GLN A 91 -16.62 -4.74 7.45
CA GLN A 91 -17.83 -5.41 6.98
C GLN A 91 -18.44 -6.26 8.11
N LYS A 92 -17.62 -7.07 8.80
CA LYS A 92 -18.07 -7.94 9.90
C LYS A 92 -18.48 -7.18 11.15
N ILE A 93 -17.82 -6.06 11.46
CA ILE A 93 -18.25 -5.13 12.51
C ILE A 93 -19.65 -4.58 12.19
N LEU A 94 -19.88 -4.16 10.95
CA LEU A 94 -21.18 -3.63 10.52
C LEU A 94 -22.27 -4.71 10.53
N ASP A 95 -21.93 -5.97 10.26
CA ASP A 95 -22.79 -7.15 10.41
C ASP A 95 -23.05 -7.53 11.89
N GLY A 96 -22.43 -6.85 12.88
CA GLY A 96 -22.52 -7.19 14.30
C GLY A 96 -21.73 -8.44 14.71
N GLN A 97 -20.92 -9.00 13.81
CA GLN A 97 -20.14 -10.23 14.03
C GLN A 97 -18.76 -9.92 14.61
N TRP A 98 -18.74 -9.38 15.84
CA TRP A 98 -17.53 -8.88 16.50
C TRP A 98 -16.41 -9.93 16.62
N LEU A 99 -16.73 -11.16 17.02
CA LEU A 99 -15.74 -12.25 17.11
C LEU A 99 -15.18 -12.67 15.76
N CYS A 100 -15.98 -12.59 14.69
CA CYS A 100 -15.49 -12.87 13.34
C CYS A 100 -14.54 -11.74 12.88
N ALA A 101 -14.92 -10.49 13.12
CA ALA A 101 -14.09 -9.33 12.84
C ALA A 101 -12.73 -9.40 13.56
N ALA A 102 -12.73 -9.71 14.87
CA ALA A 102 -11.51 -9.82 15.66
C ALA A 102 -10.58 -10.91 15.12
N ARG A 103 -11.11 -12.08 14.72
CA ARG A 103 -10.31 -13.16 14.10
C ARG A 103 -9.69 -12.73 12.77
N ILE A 104 -10.45 -12.09 11.89
CA ILE A 104 -9.93 -11.56 10.61
C ILE A 104 -8.82 -10.53 10.88
N ALA A 105 -9.07 -9.60 11.81
CA ALA A 105 -8.09 -8.60 12.22
C ALA A 105 -6.78 -9.24 12.72
N THR A 106 -6.87 -10.31 13.53
CA THR A 106 -5.69 -11.07 14.00
C THR A 106 -4.92 -11.68 12.83
N VAL A 107 -5.60 -12.36 11.90
CA VAL A 107 -4.94 -12.99 10.74
C VAL A 107 -4.15 -11.96 9.92
N PHE A 108 -4.78 -10.85 9.56
CA PHE A 108 -4.13 -9.85 8.70
C PHE A 108 -3.02 -9.06 9.42
N THR A 109 -3.16 -8.83 10.74
CA THR A 109 -2.09 -8.23 11.55
C THR A 109 -0.85 -9.12 11.57
N LEU A 110 -1.01 -10.44 11.75
CA LEU A 110 0.13 -11.37 11.85
C LEU A 110 0.77 -11.71 10.51
N LEU A 111 0.00 -11.70 9.42
CA LEU A 111 0.49 -12.10 8.09
C LEU A 111 1.06 -10.95 7.25
N PHE A 112 0.56 -9.73 7.44
CA PHE A 112 0.85 -8.64 6.51
C PHE A 112 1.40 -7.37 7.14
N ARG A 113 0.90 -6.96 8.32
CA ARG A 113 1.31 -5.72 8.98
C ARG A 113 1.03 -5.76 10.49
N CYS A 114 2.08 -5.99 11.26
CA CYS A 114 1.99 -6.05 12.73
C CYS A 114 1.51 -4.72 13.37
N GLU A 115 1.77 -3.57 12.75
CA GLU A 115 1.33 -2.26 13.23
C GLU A 115 -0.19 -2.06 13.19
N LEU A 116 -0.93 -2.92 12.46
CA LEU A 116 -2.40 -2.93 12.50
C LEU A 116 -2.94 -3.20 13.90
N ILE A 117 -2.13 -3.75 14.82
CA ILE A 117 -2.53 -3.93 16.21
C ILE A 117 -2.92 -2.61 16.87
N LEU A 118 -2.24 -1.51 16.54
CA LEU A 118 -2.56 -0.17 17.07
C LEU A 118 -3.90 0.31 16.51
N PHE A 119 -4.08 0.16 15.20
CA PHE A 119 -5.32 0.50 14.51
C PHE A 119 -6.51 -0.29 15.09
N TYR A 120 -6.39 -1.61 15.18
CA TYR A 120 -7.43 -2.47 15.73
C TYR A 120 -7.64 -2.27 17.23
N GLY A 121 -6.60 -1.90 17.98
CA GLY A 121 -6.72 -1.46 19.36
C GLY A 121 -7.73 -0.31 19.50
N CYS A 122 -7.59 0.73 18.67
CA CYS A 122 -8.54 1.84 18.64
C CYS A 122 -9.94 1.42 18.16
N VAL A 123 -10.05 0.49 17.21
CA VAL A 123 -11.35 0.04 16.69
C VAL A 123 -12.12 -0.83 17.69
N PHE A 124 -11.45 -1.72 18.40
CA PHE A 124 -12.10 -2.69 19.30
C PHE A 124 -12.20 -2.22 20.75
N ILE A 125 -11.45 -1.19 21.19
CA ILE A 125 -11.53 -0.71 22.57
C ILE A 125 -12.95 -0.31 22.96
N TRP A 126 -13.67 0.42 22.11
CA TRP A 126 -15.03 0.87 22.41
C TRP A 126 -16.06 -0.28 22.46
N PRO A 127 -16.12 -1.20 21.47
CA PRO A 127 -16.94 -2.41 21.58
C PRO A 127 -16.65 -3.28 22.81
N VAL A 128 -15.39 -3.33 23.25
CA VAL A 128 -15.00 -4.03 24.48
C VAL A 128 -15.53 -3.32 25.72
N LEU A 129 -15.34 -2.00 25.81
CA LEU A 129 -15.80 -1.19 26.95
C LEU A 129 -17.33 -1.17 27.07
N THR A 130 -18.04 -1.17 25.94
CA THR A 130 -19.51 -1.22 25.88
C THR A 130 -20.08 -2.64 25.98
N HIS A 131 -19.24 -3.64 26.25
CA HIS A 131 -19.61 -5.06 26.34
C HIS A 131 -20.27 -5.65 25.08
N GLN A 132 -20.20 -4.98 23.93
CA GLN A 132 -20.61 -5.55 22.64
C GLN A 132 -19.69 -6.70 22.21
N LEU A 133 -18.43 -6.66 22.66
CA LEU A 133 -17.44 -7.72 22.52
C LEU A 133 -16.94 -8.13 23.91
N SER A 134 -17.32 -9.33 24.36
CA SER A 134 -16.79 -9.89 25.61
C SER A 134 -15.29 -10.12 25.48
N LEU A 135 -14.49 -9.58 26.41
CA LEU A 135 -13.04 -9.75 26.40
C LEU A 135 -12.64 -11.14 26.92
N PHE A 136 -13.25 -11.55 28.04
CA PHE A 136 -12.95 -12.77 28.77
C PHE A 136 -14.01 -13.86 28.54
N GLY A 137 -13.65 -15.10 28.90
CA GLY A 137 -14.48 -16.29 28.74
C GLY A 137 -14.13 -17.11 27.49
N TRP A 138 -14.68 -18.32 27.40
CA TRP A 138 -14.42 -19.25 26.28
C TRP A 138 -14.87 -18.70 24.91
N ASN A 139 -15.95 -17.90 24.91
CA ASN A 139 -16.42 -17.15 23.74
C ASN A 139 -15.91 -15.71 23.73
N GLY A 140 -14.87 -15.40 24.51
CA GLY A 140 -14.27 -14.07 24.59
C GLY A 140 -13.28 -13.80 23.47
N ALA A 141 -13.06 -12.52 23.18
CA ALA A 141 -12.13 -12.05 22.17
C ALA A 141 -10.72 -12.62 22.36
N ILE A 142 -10.22 -12.72 23.60
CA ILE A 142 -8.87 -13.21 23.89
C ILE A 142 -8.69 -14.65 23.41
N VAL A 143 -9.62 -15.55 23.74
CA VAL A 143 -9.53 -16.97 23.37
C VAL A 143 -9.58 -17.13 21.86
N HIS A 144 -10.51 -16.43 21.20
CA HIS A 144 -10.63 -16.49 19.74
C HIS A 144 -9.41 -15.89 19.02
N CYS A 145 -8.87 -14.75 19.48
CA CYS A 145 -7.69 -14.13 18.91
C CYS A 145 -6.44 -15.00 19.13
N LEU A 146 -6.22 -15.55 20.33
CA LEU A 146 -5.09 -16.43 20.61
C LEU A 146 -5.16 -17.73 19.79
N SER A 147 -6.33 -18.38 19.76
CA SER A 147 -6.53 -19.58 18.93
C SER A 147 -6.28 -19.30 17.45
N THR A 148 -6.78 -18.17 16.95
CA THR A 148 -6.56 -17.74 15.57
C THR A 148 -5.10 -17.39 15.30
N ALA A 149 -4.41 -16.75 16.25
CA ALA A 149 -2.98 -16.45 16.15
C ALA A 149 -2.14 -17.73 16.07
N MET A 150 -2.41 -18.69 16.95
CA MET A 150 -1.75 -20.00 16.94
C MET A 150 -1.95 -20.73 15.61
N LEU A 151 -3.19 -20.78 15.10
CA LEU A 151 -3.48 -21.40 13.81
C LEU A 151 -2.77 -20.66 12.66
N THR A 152 -2.80 -19.34 12.67
CA THR A 152 -2.20 -18.50 11.63
C THR A 152 -0.69 -18.67 11.59
N LEU A 153 -0.02 -18.58 12.73
CA LEU A 153 1.43 -18.77 12.84
C LEU A 153 1.82 -20.23 12.57
N GLY A 154 1.01 -21.18 13.02
CA GLY A 154 1.20 -22.61 12.75
C GLY A 154 1.17 -22.97 11.26
N ILE A 155 0.49 -22.16 10.43
CA ILE A 155 0.51 -22.31 8.96
C ILE A 155 1.58 -21.43 8.32
N SER A 156 1.68 -20.16 8.72
CA SER A 156 2.57 -19.18 8.09
C SER A 156 4.03 -19.52 8.31
N VAL A 157 4.43 -19.84 9.54
CA VAL A 157 5.84 -20.08 9.88
C VAL A 157 6.40 -21.25 9.08
N PRO A 158 5.77 -22.44 9.02
CA PRO A 158 6.28 -23.52 8.18
C PRO A 158 6.34 -23.19 6.69
N LEU A 159 5.29 -22.56 6.15
CA LEU A 159 5.23 -22.23 4.73
C LEU A 159 6.27 -21.17 4.35
N ASP A 160 6.35 -20.08 5.09
CA ASP A 160 7.34 -19.03 4.83
C ASP A 160 8.75 -19.57 5.08
N SER A 161 8.96 -20.42 6.09
CA SER A 161 10.27 -21.05 6.32
C SER A 161 10.72 -21.94 5.16
N PHE A 162 9.79 -22.66 4.53
CA PHE A 162 10.06 -23.42 3.32
C PHE A 162 10.44 -22.51 2.14
N LEU A 163 9.68 -21.43 1.91
CA LEU A 163 9.92 -20.49 0.82
C LEU A 163 11.25 -19.74 0.96
N TRP A 164 11.62 -19.39 2.19
CA TRP A 164 12.84 -18.66 2.50
C TRP A 164 14.04 -19.54 2.84
N ARG A 165 13.85 -20.87 2.89
CA ARG A 165 14.89 -21.87 3.22
C ARG A 165 15.56 -21.66 4.58
N ARG A 166 14.86 -21.04 5.54
CA ARG A 166 15.30 -20.87 6.93
C ARG A 166 14.07 -20.68 7.82
N TRP A 167 14.16 -21.07 9.09
CA TRP A 167 13.08 -20.84 10.05
C TRP A 167 12.86 -19.35 10.27
N LEU A 168 11.66 -18.86 9.95
CA LEU A 168 11.31 -17.46 10.15
C LEU A 168 9.81 -17.21 10.16
N TRP A 169 9.43 -16.12 10.83
CA TRP A 169 8.15 -15.44 10.69
C TRP A 169 8.41 -14.05 10.10
N PRO A 170 7.98 -13.76 8.85
CA PRO A 170 8.43 -12.55 8.15
C PRO A 170 8.05 -11.27 8.91
N GLU A 171 6.79 -11.15 9.31
CA GLU A 171 6.32 -9.99 10.08
C GLU A 171 6.93 -9.90 11.47
N GLY A 172 7.28 -11.04 12.08
CA GLY A 172 7.97 -11.08 13.37
C GLY A 172 9.37 -10.47 13.31
N GLU A 173 10.12 -10.75 12.24
CA GLU A 173 11.43 -10.14 12.04
C GLU A 173 11.34 -8.64 11.73
N VAL A 174 10.35 -8.23 10.94
CA VAL A 174 10.07 -6.81 10.67
C VAL A 174 9.71 -6.08 11.97
N PHE A 175 8.86 -6.69 12.79
CA PHE A 175 8.52 -6.16 14.12
C PHE A 175 9.75 -6.06 15.01
N TRP A 176 10.57 -7.10 15.08
CA TRP A 176 11.80 -7.12 15.88
C TRP A 176 12.77 -6.01 15.44
N PHE A 177 13.01 -5.88 14.13
CA PHE A 177 13.91 -4.88 13.58
C PHE A 177 13.40 -3.45 13.80
N ASN A 178 12.13 -3.18 13.52
CA ASN A 178 11.59 -1.83 13.56
C ASN A 178 11.26 -1.36 14.99
N VAL A 179 10.68 -2.24 15.81
CA VAL A 179 10.14 -1.87 17.14
C VAL A 179 11.15 -2.17 18.24
N ILE A 180 11.74 -3.37 18.25
CA ILE A 180 12.64 -3.77 19.35
C ILE A 180 14.03 -3.20 19.16
N LEU A 181 14.59 -3.25 17.95
CA LEU A 181 15.91 -2.66 17.65
C LEU A 181 15.85 -1.16 17.33
N ASN A 182 14.65 -0.57 17.22
CA ASN A 182 14.43 0.85 16.94
C ASN A 182 15.13 1.38 15.66
N ARG A 183 15.24 0.54 14.62
CA ARG A 183 15.92 0.87 13.36
C ARG A 183 15.00 1.38 12.26
N SER A 184 13.74 1.68 12.59
CA SER A 184 12.77 2.22 11.63
C SER A 184 13.24 3.52 10.97
N HIS A 185 14.07 4.31 11.66
CA HIS A 185 14.64 5.55 11.15
C HIS A 185 15.69 5.37 10.04
N GLU A 186 16.27 4.18 9.89
CA GLU A 186 17.23 3.89 8.81
C GLU A 186 16.57 3.98 7.41
N TYR A 187 15.24 3.82 7.33
CA TYR A 187 14.46 4.02 6.10
C TYR A 187 14.06 5.48 5.84
N GLY A 188 14.54 6.41 6.68
CA GLY A 188 14.20 7.83 6.62
C GLY A 188 12.98 8.19 7.47
N ILE A 189 13.04 9.38 8.07
CA ILE A 189 11.94 9.96 8.86
C ILE A 189 11.54 11.32 8.30
N GLN A 190 10.25 11.65 8.44
CA GLN A 190 9.75 12.99 8.20
C GLN A 190 9.35 13.65 9.53
N PRO A 191 9.48 14.98 9.65
CA PRO A 191 9.08 15.70 10.87
C PRO A 191 7.62 15.40 11.25
N TYR A 192 7.31 15.35 12.54
CA TYR A 192 5.96 15.00 13.04
C TYR A 192 4.83 15.78 12.35
N PHE A 193 4.99 17.09 12.17
CA PHE A 193 3.95 17.92 11.55
C PHE A 193 3.79 17.68 10.05
N TRP A 194 4.80 17.11 9.37
CA TRP A 194 4.75 16.81 7.93
C TRP A 194 3.59 15.88 7.58
N TYR A 195 3.23 14.96 8.47
CA TYR A 195 2.09 14.09 8.24
C TYR A 195 0.76 14.87 8.16
N PHE A 196 0.62 15.93 8.95
CA PHE A 196 -0.61 16.73 9.02
C PHE A 196 -0.71 17.77 7.91
N TYR A 197 0.37 18.51 7.62
CA TYR A 197 0.33 19.55 6.59
C TYR A 197 0.62 19.03 5.17
N SER A 198 1.15 17.82 5.04
CA SER A 198 1.69 17.31 3.76
C SER A 198 1.07 15.96 3.38
N ALA A 199 1.23 14.92 4.22
CA ALA A 199 0.82 13.56 3.86
C ALA A 199 -0.71 13.42 3.76
N ILE A 200 -1.44 13.85 4.79
CA ILE A 200 -2.91 13.77 4.83
C ILE A 200 -3.55 14.59 3.70
N PRO A 201 -3.17 15.87 3.46
CA PRO A 201 -3.69 16.65 2.35
C PRO A 201 -3.43 16.02 0.97
N ARG A 202 -2.25 15.43 0.74
CA ARG A 202 -1.99 14.72 -0.53
C ARG A 202 -2.80 13.43 -0.66
N ALA A 203 -3.02 12.71 0.44
CA ALA A 203 -3.77 11.45 0.41
C ALA A 203 -5.27 11.67 0.15
N MET A 204 -5.86 12.71 0.76
CA MET A 204 -7.31 12.93 0.78
C MET A 204 -7.79 14.12 -0.07
N ILE A 205 -6.88 14.99 -0.52
CA ILE A 205 -7.13 16.15 -1.38
C ILE A 205 -8.21 17.05 -0.76
N ALA A 206 -9.32 17.31 -1.43
CA ALA A 206 -10.38 18.18 -0.91
C ALA A 206 -11.12 17.51 0.26
N SER A 207 -11.06 16.17 0.36
CA SER A 207 -11.70 15.42 1.44
C SER A 207 -11.05 15.63 2.80
N THR A 208 -9.83 16.17 2.86
CA THR A 208 -9.19 16.54 4.14
C THR A 208 -10.03 17.52 4.94
N LEU A 209 -10.74 18.44 4.25
CA LEU A 209 -11.62 19.41 4.89
C LEU A 209 -12.82 18.76 5.61
N LEU A 210 -13.21 17.55 5.20
CA LEU A 210 -14.32 16.82 5.82
C LEU A 210 -13.96 16.19 7.17
N ILE A 211 -12.66 16.05 7.51
CA ILE A 211 -12.22 15.46 8.77
C ILE A 211 -12.63 16.31 9.98
N PRO A 212 -12.24 17.60 10.09
CA PRO A 212 -12.62 18.42 11.24
C PRO A 212 -14.13 18.68 11.27
N LEU A 213 -14.76 18.85 10.10
CA LEU A 213 -16.21 18.97 9.97
C LEU A 213 -16.92 17.73 10.51
N GLY A 214 -16.39 16.54 10.23
CA GLY A 214 -16.74 15.26 10.86
C GLY A 214 -16.86 15.40 12.36
N ALA A 215 -15.70 15.62 13.00
CA ALA A 215 -15.55 15.57 14.44
C ALA A 215 -16.45 16.56 15.21
N LEU A 216 -16.89 17.64 14.55
CA LEU A 216 -17.76 18.65 15.17
C LEU A 216 -19.25 18.30 15.12
N ILE A 217 -19.69 17.44 14.18
CA ILE A 217 -21.11 17.24 13.88
C ILE A 217 -21.65 15.90 14.40
N VAL A 218 -20.81 14.86 14.46
CA VAL A 218 -21.25 13.49 14.78
C VAL A 218 -20.72 13.06 16.13
N ASP A 219 -21.61 12.60 17.01
CA ASP A 219 -21.26 12.02 18.31
C ASP A 219 -20.30 10.83 18.15
N PHE A 220 -19.33 10.72 19.06
CA PHE A 220 -18.17 9.81 19.01
C PHE A 220 -18.49 8.30 19.00
N ASP A 221 -19.77 7.92 19.11
CA ASP A 221 -20.20 6.53 19.28
C ASP A 221 -20.05 5.66 18.02
N PHE A 222 -19.73 6.25 16.86
CA PHE A 222 -19.63 5.54 15.59
C PHE A 222 -18.27 5.67 14.89
N ILE A 223 -17.87 4.56 14.27
CA ILE A 223 -16.67 4.35 13.47
C ILE A 223 -16.26 5.62 12.70
N GLN A 224 -15.06 6.12 12.99
CA GLN A 224 -14.47 7.35 12.42
C GLN A 224 -14.54 7.43 10.89
N ILE A 225 -14.64 6.28 10.21
CA ILE A 225 -14.75 6.17 8.76
C ILE A 225 -16.13 6.61 8.21
N VAL A 226 -17.18 6.72 9.03
CA VAL A 226 -18.52 7.09 8.55
C VAL A 226 -18.81 8.58 8.69
N LEU A 227 -18.05 9.29 9.52
CA LEU A 227 -18.28 10.70 9.89
C LEU A 227 -18.44 11.65 8.68
N TRP A 228 -17.54 11.56 7.72
CA TRP A 228 -17.50 12.40 6.53
C TRP A 228 -18.58 12.02 5.51
N ILE A 229 -18.90 10.73 5.38
CA ILE A 229 -20.00 10.24 4.54
C ILE A 229 -21.34 10.76 5.07
N CYS A 230 -21.55 10.69 6.39
CA CYS A 230 -22.75 11.19 7.06
C CYS A 230 -22.96 12.68 6.81
N ILE A 231 -21.89 13.49 6.80
CA ILE A 231 -22.00 14.93 6.53
C ILE A 231 -22.43 15.19 5.09
N LEU A 232 -21.78 14.56 4.11
CA LEU A 232 -22.16 14.76 2.71
C LEU A 232 -23.60 14.28 2.46
N PHE A 233 -23.97 13.14 3.04
CA PHE A 233 -25.34 12.64 3.02
C PHE A 233 -26.33 13.63 3.65
N PHE A 234 -26.03 14.15 4.84
CA PHE A 234 -26.88 15.10 5.56
C PHE A 234 -27.05 16.41 4.82
N ILE A 235 -25.98 16.95 4.24
CA ILE A 235 -26.02 18.14 3.40
C ILE A 235 -26.91 17.87 2.18
N TRP A 236 -26.67 16.74 1.49
CA TRP A 236 -27.38 16.43 0.27
C TRP A 236 -28.88 16.24 0.49
N ILE A 237 -29.29 15.51 1.53
CA ILE A 237 -30.71 15.26 1.79
C ILE A 237 -31.46 16.53 2.20
N ASN A 238 -30.80 17.44 2.92
CA ASN A 238 -31.40 18.70 3.39
C ASN A 238 -31.23 19.87 2.40
N ARG A 239 -30.66 19.65 1.21
CA ARG A 239 -30.29 20.71 0.25
C ARG A 239 -31.44 21.64 -0.17
N TRP A 240 -32.67 21.14 -0.21
CA TRP A 240 -33.84 21.92 -0.63
C TRP A 240 -34.54 22.67 0.50
N LYS A 241 -34.09 22.52 1.76
CA LYS A 241 -34.73 23.18 2.91
C LYS A 241 -34.38 24.66 3.03
N SER A 242 -33.25 25.10 2.47
CA SER A 242 -32.81 26.50 2.50
C SER A 242 -31.83 26.78 1.38
N MET A 243 -31.68 28.06 1.00
CA MET A 243 -30.64 28.49 0.07
C MET A 243 -29.24 28.09 0.54
N PHE A 244 -28.99 28.17 1.85
CA PHE A 244 -27.73 27.74 2.45
C PHE A 244 -27.50 26.23 2.25
N GLY A 245 -28.52 25.39 2.45
CA GLY A 245 -28.43 23.96 2.16
C GLY A 245 -28.12 23.67 0.68
N MET A 246 -28.71 24.45 -0.23
CA MET A 246 -28.43 24.33 -1.67
C MET A 246 -26.98 24.71 -1.99
N LEU A 247 -26.47 25.79 -1.40
CA LEU A 247 -25.07 26.20 -1.54
C LEU A 247 -24.11 25.11 -1.04
N LEU A 248 -24.39 24.51 0.13
CA LEU A 248 -23.57 23.41 0.65
C LEU A 248 -23.58 22.21 -0.29
N ALA A 249 -24.72 21.87 -0.90
CA ALA A 249 -24.80 20.78 -1.87
C ALA A 249 -23.99 21.06 -3.15
N VAL A 250 -23.96 22.32 -3.63
CA VAL A 250 -23.02 22.74 -4.68
C VAL A 250 -21.58 22.54 -4.22
N GLY A 251 -21.26 22.88 -2.97
CA GLY A 251 -19.96 22.60 -2.35
C GLY A 251 -19.57 21.12 -2.38
N VAL A 252 -20.51 20.20 -2.15
CA VAL A 252 -20.26 18.75 -2.27
C VAL A 252 -19.90 18.34 -3.69
N VAL A 253 -20.59 18.88 -4.71
CA VAL A 253 -20.27 18.59 -6.11
C VAL A 253 -18.90 19.15 -6.48
N LEU A 254 -18.60 20.40 -6.09
CA LEU A 254 -17.30 21.03 -6.32
C LEU A 254 -16.17 20.25 -5.63
N HIS A 255 -16.40 19.75 -4.41
CA HIS A 255 -15.46 18.88 -3.69
C HIS A 255 -15.10 17.63 -4.52
N LEU A 256 -16.09 16.95 -5.10
CA LEU A 256 -15.85 15.77 -5.94
C LEU A 256 -15.07 16.13 -7.22
N ILE A 257 -15.39 17.27 -7.85
CA ILE A 257 -14.66 17.75 -9.04
C ILE A 257 -13.19 18.04 -8.70
N VAL A 258 -12.93 18.73 -7.59
CA VAL A 258 -11.56 19.02 -7.14
C VAL A 258 -10.81 17.73 -6.82
N ASN A 259 -11.46 16.75 -6.20
CA ASN A 259 -10.88 15.43 -5.98
C ASN A 259 -10.52 14.73 -7.31
N VAL A 260 -11.39 14.74 -8.33
CA VAL A 260 -11.09 14.14 -9.65
C VAL A 260 -9.88 14.80 -10.31
N ILE A 261 -9.84 16.14 -10.33
CA ILE A 261 -8.75 16.91 -10.93
C ILE A 261 -7.44 16.62 -10.17
N GLY A 262 -7.46 16.77 -8.84
CA GLY A 262 -6.30 16.51 -7.99
C GLY A 262 -5.80 15.07 -8.13
N THR A 263 -6.71 14.10 -8.15
CA THR A 263 -6.36 12.69 -8.35
C THR A 263 -5.72 12.45 -9.70
N SER A 264 -6.23 13.07 -10.77
CA SER A 264 -5.63 12.96 -12.11
C SER A 264 -4.22 13.52 -12.16
N ILE A 265 -3.99 14.69 -11.54
CA ILE A 265 -2.66 15.32 -11.44
C ILE A 265 -1.70 14.44 -10.64
N PHE A 266 -2.11 13.97 -9.45
CA PHE A 266 -1.25 13.12 -8.62
C PHE A 266 -0.99 11.75 -9.24
N LEU A 267 -1.95 11.15 -9.95
CA LEU A 267 -1.74 9.92 -10.70
C LEU A 267 -0.71 10.12 -11.82
N LEU A 268 -0.80 11.22 -12.57
CA LEU A 268 0.16 11.55 -13.62
C LEU A 268 1.56 11.77 -13.05
N ALA A 269 1.70 12.61 -12.02
CA ALA A 269 2.97 12.85 -11.35
C ALA A 269 3.56 11.55 -10.78
N SER A 270 2.75 10.76 -10.09
CA SER A 270 3.21 9.51 -9.47
C SER A 270 3.49 8.40 -10.49
N SER A 271 2.96 8.48 -11.72
CA SER A 271 3.33 7.55 -12.80
C SER A 271 4.77 7.75 -13.28
N ARG A 272 5.30 8.98 -13.14
CA ARG A 272 6.67 9.38 -13.52
C ARG A 272 7.68 9.20 -12.38
N ASN A 273 7.22 8.98 -11.14
CA ASN A 273 8.10 8.89 -9.98
C ASN A 273 8.70 7.49 -9.76
N TYR A 274 9.23 6.89 -10.84
CA TYR A 274 9.91 5.59 -10.81
C TYR A 274 11.20 5.57 -11.66
N PRO A 275 12.14 6.51 -11.43
CA PRO A 275 13.35 6.67 -12.24
C PRO A 275 14.23 5.41 -12.24
N GLY A 276 14.33 4.67 -11.12
CA GLY A 276 15.10 3.42 -11.09
C GLY A 276 14.53 2.35 -12.02
N GLY A 277 13.19 2.20 -12.04
CA GLY A 277 12.51 1.29 -12.96
C GLY A 277 12.73 1.68 -14.43
N GLU A 278 12.69 2.98 -14.73
CA GLU A 278 12.98 3.52 -16.05
C GLU A 278 14.45 3.29 -16.44
N ALA A 279 15.39 3.50 -15.51
CA ALA A 279 16.82 3.32 -15.72
C ALA A 279 17.15 1.90 -16.14
N LEU A 280 16.56 0.92 -15.46
CA LEU A 280 16.75 -0.49 -15.81
C LEU A 280 16.11 -0.85 -17.15
N THR A 281 14.92 -0.31 -17.42
CA THR A 281 14.19 -0.56 -18.67
C THR A 281 14.96 0.00 -19.87
N SER A 282 15.43 1.24 -19.77
CA SER A 282 16.23 1.91 -20.79
C SER A 282 17.55 1.18 -21.05
N LEU A 283 18.25 0.73 -19.99
CA LEU A 283 19.50 -0.02 -20.13
C LEU A 283 19.28 -1.31 -20.95
N GLN A 284 18.25 -2.07 -20.58
CA GLN A 284 17.94 -3.34 -21.23
C GLN A 284 17.47 -3.16 -22.67
N TYR A 285 16.74 -2.07 -22.96
CA TYR A 285 16.35 -1.73 -24.32
C TYR A 285 17.57 -1.38 -25.18
N LEU A 286 18.45 -0.50 -24.68
CA LEU A 286 19.67 -0.08 -25.38
C LEU A 286 20.65 -1.24 -25.61
N ARG A 287 20.64 -2.25 -24.74
CA ARG A 287 21.53 -3.42 -24.80
C ARG A 287 20.82 -4.72 -25.20
N HIS A 288 19.67 -4.62 -25.87
CA HIS A 288 18.91 -5.81 -26.28
C HIS A 288 19.69 -6.79 -27.18
N PHE A 289 20.65 -6.31 -27.98
CA PHE A 289 21.55 -7.17 -28.76
C PHE A 289 22.47 -8.03 -27.89
N SER A 290 22.73 -7.62 -26.65
CA SER A 290 23.53 -8.36 -25.66
C SER A 290 22.67 -9.16 -24.67
N ARG A 291 21.39 -9.40 -24.97
CA ARG A 291 20.45 -10.11 -24.08
C ARG A 291 20.92 -11.50 -23.62
N ASN A 292 21.72 -12.19 -24.43
CA ASN A 292 22.22 -13.54 -24.15
C ASN A 292 23.66 -13.55 -23.60
N LYS A 293 24.28 -12.39 -23.40
CA LYS A 293 25.62 -12.28 -22.82
C LYS A 293 25.52 -12.19 -21.29
N PRO A 294 26.47 -12.77 -20.54
CA PRO A 294 26.49 -12.70 -19.09
C PRO A 294 26.98 -11.31 -18.64
N LEU A 295 26.08 -10.33 -18.67
CA LEU A 295 26.33 -8.96 -18.21
C LEU A 295 25.87 -8.79 -16.77
N SER A 296 26.55 -7.93 -16.04
CA SER A 296 26.32 -7.69 -14.62
C SER A 296 25.89 -6.24 -14.37
N VAL A 297 24.81 -6.07 -13.62
CA VAL A 297 24.17 -4.79 -13.35
C VAL A 297 24.04 -4.61 -11.85
N TYR A 298 24.74 -3.62 -11.31
CA TYR A 298 24.54 -3.17 -9.94
C TYR A 298 23.37 -2.20 -9.88
N ILE A 299 22.50 -2.39 -8.89
CA ILE A 299 21.33 -1.55 -8.62
C ILE A 299 21.49 -1.05 -7.20
N ASP A 300 21.71 0.25 -7.05
CA ASP A 300 21.81 0.86 -5.73
C ASP A 300 20.45 0.91 -5.00
N ASN A 301 20.49 1.31 -3.73
CA ASN A 301 19.30 1.37 -2.90
C ASN A 301 18.25 2.35 -3.47
N TYR A 302 18.67 3.51 -3.98
CA TYR A 302 17.74 4.47 -4.58
C TYR A 302 17.01 3.87 -5.78
N ALA A 303 17.73 3.27 -6.73
CA ALA A 303 17.15 2.64 -7.91
C ALA A 303 16.25 1.45 -7.52
N ALA A 304 16.66 0.67 -6.51
CA ALA A 304 15.86 -0.41 -5.95
C ALA A 304 14.52 0.09 -5.39
N GLN A 305 14.52 1.21 -4.67
CA GLN A 305 13.33 1.81 -4.06
C GLN A 305 12.44 2.55 -5.08
N THR A 306 13.02 3.05 -6.17
CA THR A 306 12.34 3.84 -7.20
C THR A 306 11.94 3.02 -8.43
N GLY A 307 11.58 1.75 -8.24
CA GLY A 307 10.83 0.97 -9.24
C GLY A 307 11.51 -0.29 -9.75
N VAL A 308 12.78 -0.55 -9.41
CA VAL A 308 13.45 -1.79 -9.85
C VAL A 308 12.91 -3.02 -9.13
N SER A 309 12.19 -3.88 -9.86
CA SER A 309 11.67 -5.16 -9.37
C SER A 309 12.18 -6.36 -10.18
N ARG A 310 12.04 -7.58 -9.65
CA ARG A 310 12.39 -8.82 -10.39
C ARG A 310 11.57 -8.99 -11.67
N PHE A 311 10.37 -8.42 -11.74
CA PHE A 311 9.55 -8.45 -12.95
C PHE A 311 10.11 -7.58 -14.08
N LEU A 312 10.99 -6.63 -13.77
CA LEU A 312 11.68 -5.79 -14.75
C LEU A 312 13.01 -6.39 -15.24
N GLN A 313 13.46 -7.52 -14.69
CA GLN A 313 14.68 -8.21 -15.13
C GLN A 313 14.37 -9.07 -16.35
N TRP A 314 14.51 -8.50 -17.55
CA TRP A 314 14.06 -9.13 -18.80
C TRP A 314 14.98 -10.26 -19.26
N TYR A 315 16.27 -10.17 -18.97
CA TYR A 315 17.27 -11.07 -19.52
C TYR A 315 17.82 -11.98 -18.43
N ASP A 316 17.50 -13.28 -18.50
CA ASP A 316 17.92 -14.26 -17.49
C ASP A 316 19.43 -14.52 -17.50
N ALA A 317 20.12 -14.20 -18.59
CA ALA A 317 21.58 -14.30 -18.68
C ALA A 317 22.29 -13.19 -17.89
N TRP A 318 21.60 -12.11 -17.51
CA TRP A 318 22.21 -11.00 -16.79
C TRP A 318 22.20 -11.24 -15.28
N GLU A 319 23.28 -10.83 -14.59
CA GLU A 319 23.34 -10.73 -13.14
C GLU A 319 22.77 -9.37 -12.72
N TYR A 320 21.76 -9.35 -11.86
CA TYR A 320 21.24 -8.12 -11.25
C TYR A 320 21.54 -8.16 -9.75
N ASN A 321 22.44 -7.30 -9.29
CA ASN A 321 22.95 -7.30 -7.93
C ASN A 321 22.46 -6.06 -7.16
N LYS A 322 21.95 -6.28 -5.95
CA LYS A 322 21.40 -5.25 -5.06
C LYS A 322 22.10 -5.23 -3.70
N THR A 323 23.29 -5.83 -3.59
CA THR A 323 24.00 -5.86 -2.31
C THR A 323 24.29 -4.43 -1.88
N GLU A 324 23.72 -4.04 -0.75
CA GLU A 324 23.89 -2.69 -0.21
C GLU A 324 25.31 -2.50 0.35
N ASN A 325 25.75 -1.24 0.43
CA ASN A 325 27.02 -0.84 1.07
C ASN A 325 28.29 -1.46 0.45
N LEU A 326 28.31 -1.65 -0.87
CA LEU A 326 29.52 -2.03 -1.59
C LEU A 326 30.46 -0.83 -1.74
N GLU A 327 31.75 -1.08 -1.49
CA GLU A 327 32.80 -0.10 -1.72
C GLU A 327 33.02 0.17 -3.23
N PRO A 328 33.46 1.37 -3.65
CA PRO A 328 33.68 1.68 -5.05
C PRO A 328 34.59 0.70 -5.80
N SER A 329 35.58 0.12 -5.12
CA SER A 329 36.47 -0.91 -5.69
C SER A 329 35.74 -2.21 -6.01
N GLN A 330 34.72 -2.56 -5.23
CA GLN A 330 33.89 -3.75 -5.48
C GLN A 330 32.88 -3.51 -6.61
N LEU A 331 32.47 -2.25 -6.81
CA LEU A 331 31.58 -1.86 -7.91
C LEU A 331 32.27 -1.94 -9.27
N ALA A 332 33.60 -1.88 -9.32
CA ALA A 332 34.39 -1.94 -10.55
C ALA A 332 34.16 -3.21 -11.40
N ARG A 333 33.69 -4.31 -10.78
CA ARG A 333 33.45 -5.58 -11.49
C ARG A 333 32.20 -5.57 -12.38
N PHE A 334 31.25 -4.67 -12.10
CA PHE A 334 29.96 -4.68 -12.78
C PHE A 334 30.07 -4.02 -14.15
N ASP A 335 29.33 -4.49 -15.14
CA ASP A 335 29.30 -3.87 -16.46
C ASP A 335 28.51 -2.56 -16.46
N TYR A 336 27.47 -2.48 -15.62
CA TYR A 336 26.62 -1.31 -15.47
C TYR A 336 26.30 -1.02 -14.01
N LEU A 337 26.25 0.26 -13.67
CA LEU A 337 25.82 0.75 -12.36
C LEU A 337 24.57 1.63 -12.55
N LEU A 338 23.49 1.29 -11.85
CA LEU A 338 22.33 2.17 -11.68
C LEU A 338 22.51 2.88 -10.34
N ILE A 339 22.81 4.18 -10.41
CA ILE A 339 23.09 5.03 -9.25
C ILE A 339 22.08 6.18 -9.21
N GLY A 340 21.50 6.42 -8.04
CA GLY A 340 20.65 7.57 -7.76
C GLY A 340 20.88 8.11 -6.35
N SER A 341 20.26 9.25 -6.03
CA SER A 341 20.39 9.86 -4.70
C SER A 341 19.16 10.68 -4.35
N TYR A 342 18.84 10.71 -3.05
CA TYR A 342 17.84 11.62 -2.48
C TYR A 342 18.45 12.95 -2.01
N THR A 343 19.77 13.01 -1.82
CA THR A 343 20.45 14.13 -1.16
C THR A 343 21.44 14.86 -2.06
N GLU A 344 21.91 14.21 -3.13
CA GLU A 344 22.88 14.79 -4.06
C GLU A 344 22.13 15.51 -5.19
N PRO A 345 22.14 16.85 -5.24
CA PRO A 345 21.40 17.61 -6.25
C PRO A 345 21.96 17.43 -7.67
N ASP A 346 23.27 17.17 -7.80
CA ASP A 346 23.93 16.95 -9.09
C ASP A 346 24.59 15.56 -9.12
N ILE A 347 23.73 14.54 -9.15
CA ILE A 347 24.15 13.15 -9.15
C ILE A 347 25.00 12.79 -10.38
N VAL A 348 24.79 13.46 -11.51
CA VAL A 348 25.51 13.21 -12.76
C VAL A 348 26.98 13.58 -12.59
N ASN A 349 27.28 14.79 -12.11
CA ASN A 349 28.65 15.21 -11.87
C ASN A 349 29.30 14.43 -10.71
N PHE A 350 28.54 14.14 -9.65
CA PHE A 350 29.04 13.32 -8.55
C PHE A 350 29.49 11.94 -9.02
N THR A 351 28.64 11.24 -9.78
CA THR A 351 28.95 9.89 -10.29
C THR A 351 30.08 9.91 -11.31
N ALA A 352 30.11 10.90 -12.21
CA ALA A 352 31.19 11.07 -13.16
C ALA A 352 32.55 11.21 -12.46
N ARG A 353 32.64 11.98 -11.37
CA ARG A 353 33.89 12.12 -10.60
C ARG A 353 34.22 10.87 -9.78
N LYS A 354 33.23 10.29 -9.11
CA LYS A 354 33.43 9.17 -8.18
C LYS A 354 33.83 7.88 -8.91
N PHE A 355 33.31 7.66 -10.12
CA PHE A 355 33.52 6.42 -10.86
C PHE A 355 34.38 6.57 -12.12
N PHE A 356 34.94 7.76 -12.39
CA PHE A 356 35.75 8.07 -13.59
C PHE A 356 36.80 7.01 -13.94
N SER A 357 37.46 6.41 -12.95
CA SER A 357 38.53 5.42 -13.18
C SER A 357 38.03 4.06 -13.70
N THR A 358 36.74 3.77 -13.58
CA THR A 358 36.17 2.44 -13.88
C THR A 358 34.98 2.50 -14.83
N HIS A 359 34.17 3.55 -14.74
CA HIS A 359 32.92 3.71 -15.47
C HIS A 359 32.79 5.12 -16.03
N ARG A 360 31.92 5.25 -17.04
CA ARG A 360 31.48 6.53 -17.58
C ARG A 360 29.96 6.63 -17.51
N VAL A 361 29.44 7.85 -17.40
CA VAL A 361 28.00 8.10 -17.49
C VAL A 361 27.53 7.73 -18.89
N LEU A 362 26.47 6.91 -18.97
CA LEU A 362 25.89 6.45 -20.24
C LEU A 362 24.70 7.32 -20.65
N TYR A 363 23.80 7.59 -19.71
CA TYR A 363 22.67 8.52 -19.78
C TYR A 363 22.18 8.79 -18.35
N ASP A 364 21.45 9.86 -18.17
CA ASP A 364 20.75 10.24 -16.94
C ASP A 364 19.23 10.07 -17.11
N ILE A 365 18.53 9.95 -15.98
CA ILE A 365 17.06 9.91 -15.94
C ILE A 365 16.61 10.92 -14.90
N GLU A 366 15.78 11.86 -15.33
CA GLU A 366 15.17 12.84 -14.45
C GLU A 366 14.11 12.19 -13.55
N ALA A 367 14.21 12.46 -12.25
CA ALA A 367 13.21 12.08 -11.28
C ALA A 367 12.26 13.25 -11.02
N PHE A 368 10.96 12.96 -10.93
CA PHE A 368 9.97 13.93 -10.46
C PHE A 368 10.03 13.96 -8.92
N GLN A 369 10.79 14.91 -8.35
CA GLN A 369 10.93 15.07 -6.89
C GLN A 369 10.13 16.25 -6.35
#